data_AF-A0A6P0N9W8-F1
#
_entry.id   AF-A0A6P0N9W8-F1
#
_cell.length_a   1.000
_cell.length_b   1.000
_cell.length_c   1.000
_cell.angle_alpha   90.00
_cell.angle_beta   90.00
_cell.angle_gamma   90.00
#
_symmetry.space_group_name_H-M   'P 1'
#
loop_
_entity.id
_entity.type
_entity.pdbx_description
1 polymer ?
#
loop_
_entity_poly.entity_id
_entity_poly.type
_entity_poly.pdbx_seq_one_letter_code
_entity_poly.pdbx_strand_id
1 'polypeptide(L)'
;MSVNTNEPQSQSLVAQAAAEIKELLQKLERDNPNPEEAEQEAFVSAAITPTKKKRLINALKEGGQGAIEEFLDNPYLNVAIRIIEGWRNP
;
A
#
# COMPACT_ATOMS: atom_id res chain seq x y z
N MET A 1 -12.31 20.25 -28.28
CA MET A 1 -11.26 20.35 -27.25
C MET A 1 -11.18 18.99 -26.59
N SER A 2 -10.25 18.15 -27.03
CA SER A 2 -10.06 16.82 -26.47
C SER A 2 -9.06 16.94 -25.33
N VAL A 3 -9.53 16.73 -24.11
CA VAL A 3 -8.66 16.61 -22.94
C VAL A 3 -7.83 15.34 -23.08
N ASN A 4 -6.66 15.47 -23.70
CA ASN A 4 -5.59 14.48 -23.60
C ASN A 4 -5.14 14.44 -22.14
N THR A 5 -5.76 13.55 -21.37
CA THR A 5 -5.45 13.33 -19.95
C THR A 5 -4.59 12.08 -19.88
N ASN A 6 -3.33 12.21 -20.28
CA ASN A 6 -2.39 11.08 -20.37
C ASN A 6 -1.70 10.78 -19.03
N GLU A 7 -2.31 11.05 -17.86
CA GLU A 7 -1.63 10.88 -16.56
C GLU A 7 -2.37 10.20 -15.36
N PRO A 8 -3.57 9.60 -15.41
CA PRO A 8 -4.13 9.01 -14.17
C PRO A 8 -3.74 7.54 -13.91
N GLN A 9 -2.96 6.87 -14.76
CA GLN A 9 -2.71 5.43 -14.58
C GLN A 9 -1.88 5.14 -13.33
N SER A 10 -0.76 5.84 -13.13
CA SER A 10 0.11 5.58 -11.98
C SER A 10 -0.58 5.93 -10.66
N GLN A 11 -1.22 7.10 -10.56
CA GLN A 11 -1.95 7.51 -9.35
C GLN A 11 -3.13 6.58 -9.04
N SER A 12 -3.91 6.17 -10.04
CA SER A 12 -5.01 5.20 -9.82
C SER A 12 -4.51 3.82 -9.39
N LEU A 13 -3.32 3.42 -9.84
CA LEU A 13 -2.73 2.14 -9.47
C LEU A 13 -2.13 2.17 -8.05
N VAL A 14 -1.56 3.30 -7.62
CA VAL A 14 -1.14 3.52 -6.23
C VAL A 14 -2.36 3.51 -5.33
N ALA A 15 -3.42 4.24 -5.69
CA ALA A 15 -4.68 4.26 -4.96
C ALA A 15 -5.26 2.85 -4.78
N GLN A 16 -5.31 2.06 -5.86
CA GLN A 16 -5.79 0.67 -5.82
C GLN A 16 -4.92 -0.20 -4.91
N ALA A 17 -3.60 -0.09 -4.99
CA ALA A 17 -2.71 -0.89 -4.17
C ALA A 17 -2.78 -0.51 -2.68
N ALA A 18 -2.87 0.80 -2.39
CA ALA A 18 -3.07 1.33 -1.05
C ALA A 18 -4.41 0.88 -0.43
N ALA A 19 -5.48 0.97 -1.22
CA ALA A 19 -6.80 0.47 -0.83
C ALA A 19 -6.80 -1.04 -0.55
N GLU A 20 -6.11 -1.83 -1.38
CA GLU A 20 -5.95 -3.27 -1.12
C GLU A 20 -5.20 -3.55 0.18
N ILE A 21 -4.11 -2.84 0.47
CA ILE A 21 -3.42 -2.99 1.78
C ILE A 21 -4.40 -2.66 2.91
N LYS A 22 -5.15 -1.56 2.80
CA LYS A 22 -6.15 -1.18 3.79
C LYS A 22 -7.16 -2.30 4.03
N GLU A 23 -7.76 -2.84 2.98
CA GLU A 23 -8.74 -3.93 3.10
C GLU A 23 -8.14 -5.20 3.71
N LEU A 24 -6.89 -5.53 3.34
CA LEU A 24 -6.18 -6.67 3.89
C LEU A 24 -5.86 -6.47 5.38
N LEU A 25 -5.38 -5.30 5.76
CA LEU A 25 -5.11 -4.96 7.15
C LEU A 25 -6.39 -4.94 7.99
N GLN A 26 -7.48 -4.38 7.47
CA GLN A 26 -8.80 -4.43 8.13
C GLN A 26 -9.27 -5.86 8.36
N LYS A 27 -9.04 -6.74 7.38
CA LYS A 27 -9.38 -8.15 7.51
C LYS A 27 -8.51 -8.84 8.56
N LEU A 28 -7.21 -8.53 8.59
CA LEU A 28 -6.29 -9.05 9.60
C LEU A 28 -6.64 -8.53 10.99
N GLU A 29 -6.90 -7.24 11.17
CA GLU A 29 -7.34 -6.62 12.44
C GLU A 29 -8.62 -7.25 12.99
N ARG A 30 -9.53 -7.67 12.10
CA ARG A 30 -10.77 -8.34 12.50
C ARG A 30 -10.52 -9.71 13.12
N ASP A 31 -9.52 -10.43 12.63
CA ASP A 31 -9.15 -11.78 13.09
C ASP A 31 -8.15 -11.72 14.26
N ASN A 32 -7.17 -10.84 14.14
CA ASN A 32 -6.13 -10.54 15.10
C ASN A 32 -6.07 -9.01 15.33
N PRO A 33 -6.66 -8.48 16.43
CA PRO A 33 -6.76 -7.04 16.68
C PRO A 33 -5.42 -6.35 17.00
N ASN A 34 -4.35 -7.12 17.24
CA ASN A 34 -3.01 -6.57 17.43
C ASN A 34 -1.97 -7.49 16.75
N PRO A 35 -2.01 -7.58 15.41
CA PRO A 35 -1.13 -8.47 14.67
C PRO A 35 0.31 -7.95 14.74
N GLU A 36 1.26 -8.85 14.89
CA GLU A 36 2.68 -8.49 14.89
C GLU A 36 3.09 -7.93 13.52
N GLU A 37 4.09 -7.05 13.47
CA GLU A 37 4.52 -6.42 12.21
C GLU A 37 4.88 -7.47 11.14
N ALA A 38 5.53 -8.57 11.56
CA ALA A 38 5.84 -9.69 10.68
C ALA A 38 4.59 -10.42 10.15
N GLU A 39 3.52 -10.53 10.94
CA GLU A 39 2.26 -11.13 10.50
C GLU A 39 1.55 -10.22 9.50
N GLN A 40 1.51 -8.91 9.76
CA GLN A 40 0.94 -7.92 8.84
C GLN A 40 1.67 -7.97 7.50
N GLU A 41 3.01 -7.96 7.53
CA GLU A 41 3.81 -7.98 6.32
C GLU A 41 3.68 -9.31 5.57
N ALA A 42 3.68 -10.45 6.26
CA ALA A 42 3.47 -11.76 5.67
C ALA A 42 2.07 -11.90 5.06
N PHE A 43 1.03 -11.45 5.75
CA PHE A 43 -0.35 -11.50 5.28
C PHE A 43 -0.56 -10.63 4.04
N VAL A 44 -0.12 -9.37 4.11
CA VAL A 44 -0.23 -8.44 2.98
C VAL A 44 0.65 -8.90 1.81
N SER A 45 1.88 -9.36 2.04
CA SER A 45 2.75 -9.85 0.97
C SER A 45 2.25 -11.15 0.33
N ALA A 46 1.61 -12.03 1.09
CA ALA A 46 0.98 -13.24 0.56
C ALA A 46 -0.26 -12.91 -0.27
N ALA A 47 -1.04 -11.89 0.11
CA ALA A 47 -2.25 -11.50 -0.60
C ALA A 47 -1.96 -10.58 -1.80
N ILE A 48 -0.91 -9.75 -1.73
CA ILE A 48 -0.56 -8.78 -2.77
C ILE A 48 0.39 -9.43 -3.79
N THR A 49 -0.03 -9.39 -5.06
CA THR A 49 0.80 -9.86 -6.18
C THR A 49 2.14 -9.11 -6.29
N PRO A 50 3.22 -9.75 -6.77
CA PRO A 50 4.55 -9.13 -6.87
C PRO A 50 4.58 -7.86 -7.72
N THR A 51 3.68 -7.73 -8.71
CA THR A 51 3.52 -6.52 -9.51
C THR A 51 3.02 -5.34 -8.68
N LYS A 52 2.05 -5.56 -7.78
CA LYS A 52 1.50 -4.54 -6.89
C LYS A 52 2.51 -4.16 -5.81
N LYS A 53 3.23 -5.15 -5.25
CA LYS A 53 4.35 -4.92 -4.32
C LYS A 53 5.37 -3.95 -4.91
N LYS A 54 5.85 -4.19 -6.14
CA LYS A 54 6.78 -3.28 -6.83
C LYS A 54 6.19 -1.87 -7.04
N ARG A 55 4.90 -1.77 -7.36
CA ARG A 55 4.23 -0.46 -7.53
C ARG A 55 4.16 0.32 -6.24
N LEU A 56 3.88 -0.32 -5.11
CA LEU A 56 3.86 0.34 -3.80
C LEU A 56 5.25 0.80 -3.38
N ILE A 57 6.28 -0.02 -3.61
CA ILE A 57 7.67 0.37 -3.36
C ILE A 57 8.05 1.56 -4.25
N ASN A 58 7.68 1.55 -5.53
CA ASN A 58 7.92 2.67 -6.43
C ASN A 58 7.11 3.90 -6.02
N ALA A 59 5.85 3.76 -5.59
CA ALA A 59 5.02 4.86 -5.11
C ALA A 59 5.64 5.55 -3.89
N LEU A 60 6.11 4.76 -2.92
CA LEU A 60 6.83 5.27 -1.75
C LEU A 60 8.16 5.93 -2.15
N LYS A 61 8.84 5.40 -3.17
CA LYS A 61 10.13 5.93 -3.64
C LYS A 61 9.98 7.21 -4.46
N GLU A 62 8.98 7.28 -5.33
CA GLU A 62 8.75 8.39 -6.26
C GLU A 62 7.93 9.51 -5.62
N GLY A 63 6.93 9.16 -4.83
CA GLY A 63 5.99 10.10 -4.19
C GLY A 63 6.20 10.29 -2.69
N GLY A 64 7.12 9.57 -2.06
CA GLY A 64 7.33 9.61 -0.61
C GLY A 64 6.15 9.04 0.18
N GLN A 65 6.13 9.28 1.51
CA GLN A 65 4.99 8.90 2.35
C GLN A 65 3.71 9.59 1.85
N GLY A 66 3.79 10.88 1.48
CA GLY A 66 2.67 11.73 1.04
C GLY A 66 1.78 11.12 -0.04
N ALA A 67 2.36 10.47 -1.05
CA ALA A 67 1.59 9.83 -2.11
C ALA A 67 0.77 8.62 -1.62
N ILE A 68 1.12 8.03 -0.49
CA ILE A 68 0.37 6.96 0.16
C ILE A 68 -0.62 7.55 1.16
N GLU A 69 -0.27 8.64 1.86
CA GLU A 69 -1.17 9.36 2.81
C GLU A 69 -2.43 9.88 2.13
N GLU A 70 -2.34 10.25 0.84
CA GLU A 70 -3.53 10.66 0.07
C GLU A 70 -4.56 9.53 -0.12
N PHE A 71 -4.16 8.26 0.01
CA PHE A 71 -5.03 7.12 -0.24
C PHE A 71 -5.30 6.22 0.99
N LEU A 72 -4.42 6.27 1.99
CA LEU A 72 -4.52 5.50 3.23
C LEU A 72 -4.78 6.41 4.41
N ASP A 73 -5.83 6.11 5.19
CA ASP A 73 -6.08 6.79 6.46
C ASP A 73 -4.92 6.58 7.44
N ASN A 74 -4.68 7.57 8.30
CA ASN A 74 -3.64 7.59 9.34
C ASN A 74 -3.37 6.25 10.08
N PRO A 75 -4.37 5.48 10.56
CA PRO A 75 -4.11 4.21 11.25
C PRO A 75 -3.48 3.15 10.33
N TYR A 76 -3.91 3.09 9.07
CA TYR A 76 -3.41 2.12 8.09
C TYR A 76 -2.14 2.59 7.39
N LEU A 77 -1.97 3.90 7.29
CA LEU A 77 -0.83 4.53 6.63
C LEU A 77 0.49 4.13 7.27
N ASN A 78 0.61 4.25 8.59
CA ASN A 78 1.83 3.89 9.32
C ASN A 78 2.17 2.41 9.11
N VAL A 79 1.17 1.53 9.18
CA VAL A 79 1.34 0.09 8.99
C VAL A 79 1.75 -0.21 7.54
N ALA A 80 1.06 0.37 6.56
CA ALA A 80 1.34 0.17 5.15
C ALA A 80 2.76 0.64 4.79
N ILE A 81 3.18 1.79 5.30
CA ILE A 81 4.53 2.30 5.08
C ILE A 81 5.56 1.35 5.66
N ARG A 82 5.39 0.88 6.91
CA ARG A 82 6.31 -0.09 7.51
C ARG A 82 6.41 -1.38 6.71
N ILE A 83 5.28 -1.91 6.24
CA ILE A 83 5.24 -3.11 5.37
C ILE A 83 6.04 -2.87 4.09
N ILE A 84 5.83 -1.72 3.44
CA ILE A 84 6.54 -1.36 2.21
C ILE A 84 8.03 -1.11 2.47
N GLU A 85 8.39 -0.57 3.62
CA GLU A 85 9.78 -0.41 4.05
C GLU A 85 10.45 -1.76 4.35
N GLY A 86 9.77 -2.69 5.02
CA GLY A 86 10.25 -4.05 5.24
C GLY A 86 10.51 -4.79 3.92
N TRP A 87 9.66 -4.57 2.92
CA TRP A 87 9.92 -5.09 1.57
C TRP A 87 11.15 -4.50 0.87
N ARG A 88 11.51 -3.25 1.20
CA ARG A 88 12.67 -2.56 0.63
C ARG A 88 13.96 -2.91 1.35
N ASN A 89 13.86 -3.30 2.62
CA ASN A 89 14.99 -3.57 3.50
C ASN A 89 14.83 -4.95 4.17
N PRO A 90 14.98 -6.05 3.40
CA PRO A 90 14.82 -7.42 3.90
C PRO A 90 15.94 -7.86 4.85
#